data_AF-A0A8C8RWA0-F1
#
_entry.id   AF-A0A8C8RWA0-F1
#
_cell.length_a   1.000
_cell.length_b   1.000
_cell.length_c   1.000
_cell.angle_alpha   90.00
_cell.angle_beta   90.00
_cell.angle_gamma   90.00
#
_symmetry.space_group_name_H-M   'P 1'
#
loop_
_entity.id
_entity.type
_entity.pdbx_description
1 polymer ?
#
loop_
_entity_poly.entity_id
_entity_poly.type
_entity_poly.pdbx_seq_one_letter_code
_entity_poly.pdbx_strand_id
1 'polypeptide(L)'
;VGRQRNADEARRHRWKELIEKEAFGRVNWKVKYGHKFPRLEPCTGPRRKCFLPPICPPKEQEEGTGPPRIQEEGTGFRKQEDKGEEPLLEAMRPPTPKTQHLLYQGISREGKGRHLYLQERQLKSPEEKFHYPVLSSWEYGWRLGKEVLCELESVFLSNRS
;
A
#
# COMPACT_ATOMS: atom_id res chain seq x y z
N VAL A 1 29.79 31.10 4.85
CA VAL A 1 29.77 30.11 3.73
C VAL A 1 30.14 28.67 4.16
N GLY A 2 31.01 28.45 5.18
CA GLY A 2 31.41 27.10 5.60
C GLY A 2 30.31 26.18 6.17
N ARG A 3 29.33 26.73 6.90
CA ARG A 3 28.23 25.93 7.50
C ARG A 3 27.31 25.25 6.48
N GLN A 4 27.04 25.92 5.35
CA GLN A 4 26.16 25.37 4.31
C GLN A 4 26.80 24.17 3.60
N ARG A 5 28.11 24.27 3.28
CA ARG A 5 28.86 23.19 2.62
C ARG A 5 28.89 21.91 3.45
N ASN A 6 29.03 22.03 4.77
CA ASN A 6 28.99 20.87 5.67
C ASN A 6 27.61 20.19 5.72
N ALA A 7 26.52 20.96 5.63
CA ALA A 7 25.17 20.41 5.59
C ALA A 7 24.88 19.66 4.28
N ASP A 8 25.38 20.17 3.15
CA ASP A 8 25.25 19.52 1.85
C ASP A 8 26.11 18.25 1.77
N GLU A 9 27.30 18.25 2.39
CA GLU A 9 28.15 17.09 2.52
C GLU A 9 27.50 16.00 3.40
N ALA A 10 26.98 16.36 4.57
CA ALA A 10 26.25 15.43 5.45
C ALA A 10 25.05 14.80 4.73
N ARG A 11 24.31 15.60 3.95
CA ARG A 11 23.21 15.11 3.11
C ARG A 11 23.72 14.09 2.08
N ARG A 12 24.78 14.41 1.35
CA ARG A 12 25.39 13.51 0.35
C ARG A 12 25.83 12.18 0.98
N HIS A 13 26.44 12.22 2.16
CA HIS A 13 26.83 11.01 2.90
C HIS A 13 25.63 10.16 3.30
N ARG A 14 24.57 10.77 3.81
CA ARG A 14 23.33 10.05 4.16
C ARG A 14 22.71 9.33 2.96
N TRP A 15 22.67 9.97 1.79
CA TRP A 15 22.15 9.34 0.57
C TRP A 15 23.02 8.16 0.12
N LYS A 16 24.35 8.30 0.16
CA LYS A 16 25.27 7.20 -0.14
C LYS A 16 25.04 6.01 0.79
N GLU A 17 24.96 6.26 2.09
CA GLU A 17 24.72 5.22 3.10
C GLU A 17 23.38 4.50 2.86
N LEU A 18 22.33 5.23 2.50
CA LEU A 18 21.02 4.64 2.17
C LEU A 18 21.09 3.75 0.93
N ILE A 19 21.76 4.20 -0.14
CA ILE A 19 21.93 3.43 -1.37
C ILE A 19 22.72 2.14 -1.09
N GLU A 20 23.80 2.23 -0.31
CA GLU A 20 24.63 1.08 0.04
C GLU A 20 23.84 0.05 0.87
N LYS A 21 23.06 0.51 1.87
CA LYS A 21 22.19 -0.36 2.67
C LYS A 21 21.12 -1.05 1.81
N GLU A 22 20.51 -0.32 0.89
CA GLU A 22 19.53 -0.88 -0.03
C GLU A 22 20.17 -1.92 -0.98
N ALA A 23 21.32 -1.60 -1.56
CA ALA A 23 22.06 -2.48 -2.45
C ALA A 23 22.44 -3.79 -1.74
N PHE A 24 22.93 -3.69 -0.49
CA PHE A 24 23.22 -4.86 0.33
C PHE A 24 21.96 -5.70 0.60
N GLY A 25 20.84 -5.06 0.93
CA GLY A 25 19.55 -5.72 1.11
C GLY A 25 19.10 -6.47 -0.15
N ARG A 26 19.21 -5.85 -1.33
CA ARG A 26 18.86 -6.44 -2.62
C ARG A 26 19.73 -7.67 -2.95
N VAL A 27 21.05 -7.58 -2.73
CA VAL A 27 21.98 -8.69 -2.96
C VAL A 27 21.66 -9.85 -2.01
N ASN A 28 21.50 -9.57 -0.71
CA ASN A 28 21.18 -10.59 0.29
C ASN A 28 19.83 -11.26 0.00
N TRP A 29 18.82 -10.48 -0.40
CA TRP A 29 17.53 -11.02 -0.83
C TRP A 29 17.69 -11.91 -2.07
N LYS A 30 18.47 -11.49 -3.07
CA LYS A 30 18.70 -12.27 -4.30
C LYS A 30 19.42 -13.59 -4.00
N VAL A 31 20.38 -13.61 -3.07
CA VAL A 31 21.05 -14.84 -2.63
C VAL A 31 20.04 -15.78 -1.96
N LYS A 32 19.20 -15.27 -1.06
CA LYS A 32 18.23 -16.08 -0.28
C LYS A 32 17.04 -16.58 -1.10
N TYR A 33 16.48 -15.74 -1.96
CA TYR A 33 15.20 -15.98 -2.63
C TYR A 33 15.30 -16.00 -4.16
N GLY A 34 16.46 -15.64 -4.73
CA GLY A 34 16.62 -15.51 -6.18
C GLY A 34 16.48 -16.80 -6.96
N HIS A 35 16.66 -17.96 -6.32
CA HIS A 35 16.40 -19.27 -6.91
C HIS A 35 14.90 -19.60 -7.02
N LYS A 36 14.06 -19.05 -6.12
CA LYS A 36 12.59 -19.22 -6.17
C LYS A 36 11.97 -18.41 -7.30
N PHE A 37 12.64 -17.34 -7.71
CA PHE A 37 12.22 -16.44 -8.77
C PHE A 37 13.36 -16.30 -9.79
N PRO A 38 13.61 -17.34 -10.62
CA PRO A 38 14.61 -17.25 -11.68
C PRO A 38 14.27 -16.05 -12.57
N ARG A 39 15.25 -15.18 -12.78
CA ARG A 39 15.08 -14.04 -13.69
C ARG A 39 14.93 -14.66 -15.08
N LEU A 40 13.81 -14.41 -15.75
CA LEU A 40 13.68 -14.80 -17.15
C LEU A 40 14.82 -14.11 -17.90
N GLU A 41 15.68 -14.91 -18.53
CA GLU A 41 16.74 -14.39 -19.39
C GLU A 41 16.13 -13.43 -20.41
N PRO A 42 16.77 -12.30 -20.72
CA PRO A 42 16.33 -11.43 -21.80
C PRO A 42 16.14 -12.28 -23.05
N CYS A 43 14.90 -12.38 -23.55
CA CYS A 43 14.59 -13.18 -24.71
C CYS A 43 15.48 -12.71 -25.89
N THR A 44 16.48 -13.51 -26.26
CA THR A 44 17.37 -13.27 -27.41
C THR A 44 16.71 -13.61 -28.76
N GLY A 45 15.44 -14.01 -28.74
CA GLY A 45 14.64 -14.23 -29.94
C GLY A 45 14.22 -12.93 -30.63
N PRO A 46 13.73 -13.00 -31.89
CA PRO A 46 13.13 -11.85 -32.56
C PRO A 46 12.11 -11.22 -31.62
N ARG A 47 12.19 -9.88 -31.44
CA ARG A 47 11.24 -9.12 -30.61
C ARG A 47 9.84 -9.38 -31.13
N ARG A 48 9.18 -10.42 -30.60
CA ARG A 48 7.73 -10.57 -30.71
C ARG A 48 7.18 -9.26 -30.16
N LYS A 49 6.27 -8.62 -30.90
CA LYS A 49 5.53 -7.47 -30.39
C LYS A 49 4.83 -7.98 -29.13
N CYS A 50 5.44 -7.76 -27.97
CA CYS A 50 4.82 -8.02 -26.70
C CYS A 50 3.68 -7.02 -26.66
N PHE A 51 2.48 -7.49 -26.96
CA PHE A 51 1.27 -6.78 -26.58
C PHE A 51 1.29 -6.81 -25.06
N LEU A 52 1.91 -5.79 -24.45
CA LEU A 52 1.70 -5.53 -23.05
C LEU A 52 0.19 -5.40 -22.91
N PRO A 53 -0.45 -6.13 -21.98
CA PRO A 53 -1.82 -5.79 -21.65
C PRO A 53 -1.82 -4.29 -21.37
N PRO A 54 -2.74 -3.51 -21.98
CA PRO A 54 -2.84 -2.10 -21.65
C PRO A 54 -2.85 -2.00 -20.13
N ILE A 55 -1.97 -1.16 -19.59
CA ILE A 55 -1.95 -0.89 -18.15
C ILE A 55 -3.31 -0.25 -17.88
N CYS A 56 -4.26 -1.08 -17.46
CA CYS A 56 -5.51 -0.58 -16.92
C CYS A 56 -5.10 0.29 -15.73
N PRO A 57 -5.57 1.54 -15.63
CA PRO A 57 -5.40 2.30 -14.41
C PRO A 57 -5.88 1.44 -13.23
N PRO A 58 -5.17 1.44 -12.08
CA PRO A 58 -5.41 0.47 -11.02
C PRO A 58 -6.88 0.45 -10.60
N LYS A 59 -7.49 -0.73 -10.68
CA LYS A 59 -8.60 -1.08 -9.79
C LYS A 59 -7.93 -1.49 -8.48
N GLU A 60 -8.02 -0.63 -7.48
CA GLU A 60 -7.33 -0.74 -6.20
C GLU A 60 -7.84 -1.91 -5.37
N GLN A 61 -6.98 -2.92 -5.17
CA GLN A 61 -6.94 -3.91 -4.08
C GLN A 61 -5.46 -4.37 -4.00
N GLU A 62 -4.77 -4.67 -2.90
CA GLU A 62 -4.76 -4.37 -1.46
C GLU A 62 -3.41 -4.96 -0.93
N GLU A 63 -2.96 -4.54 0.27
CA GLU A 63 -2.03 -5.24 1.19
C GLU A 63 -0.50 -5.21 0.86
N GLY A 64 0.43 -4.96 1.79
CA GLY A 64 0.39 -5.11 3.24
C GLY A 64 1.36 -6.21 3.68
N THR A 65 2.59 -5.89 4.05
CA THR A 65 3.46 -6.81 4.83
C THR A 65 4.42 -6.01 5.71
N GLY A 66 4.19 -6.06 7.03
CA GLY A 66 5.03 -5.43 8.06
C GLY A 66 6.04 -6.39 8.73
N PRO A 67 6.91 -5.86 9.62
CA PRO A 67 7.12 -6.48 10.94
C PRO A 67 7.55 -5.47 12.05
N PRO A 68 7.83 -5.88 13.31
CA PRO A 68 7.10 -6.79 14.20
C PRO A 68 6.63 -6.08 15.49
N ARG A 69 5.78 -6.82 16.22
CA ARG A 69 5.07 -6.48 17.45
C ARG A 69 5.98 -6.53 18.69
N ILE A 70 6.10 -5.42 19.43
CA ILE A 70 6.51 -5.41 20.85
C ILE A 70 5.22 -5.43 21.67
N GLN A 71 5.17 -6.36 22.61
CA GLN A 71 4.08 -6.58 23.56
C GLN A 71 4.20 -5.57 24.69
N GLU A 72 3.11 -4.92 25.11
CA GLU A 72 2.86 -4.65 26.54
C GLU A 72 1.37 -4.78 26.83
N GLU A 73 1.10 -5.50 27.91
CA GLU A 73 -0.21 -5.78 28.49
C GLU A 73 -0.75 -4.56 29.26
N GLY A 74 -2.07 -4.48 29.45
CA GLY A 74 -2.60 -3.50 30.41
C GLY A 74 -4.08 -3.19 30.25
N THR A 75 -4.89 -4.00 30.92
CA THR A 75 -6.22 -3.68 31.47
C THR A 75 -6.50 -2.20 31.73
N GLY A 76 -7.71 -1.74 31.37
CA GLY A 76 -8.30 -0.55 31.97
C GLY A 76 -9.46 0.06 31.19
N PHE A 77 -10.69 -0.38 31.48
CA PHE A 77 -11.89 0.42 31.19
C PHE A 77 -11.78 1.75 31.95
N ARG A 78 -11.72 2.87 31.23
CA ARG A 78 -12.07 4.19 31.78
C ARG A 78 -13.01 4.91 30.82
N LYS A 79 -14.21 5.16 31.35
CA LYS A 79 -15.22 6.02 30.78
C LYS A 79 -14.65 7.45 30.73
N GLN A 80 -14.48 7.99 29.53
CA GLN A 80 -14.30 9.42 29.32
C GLN A 80 -15.43 9.88 28.38
N GLU A 81 -16.27 10.76 28.90
CA GLU A 81 -17.11 11.63 28.10
C GLU A 81 -16.24 12.88 27.84
N ASP A 82 -15.85 13.12 26.59
CA ASP A 82 -15.37 14.43 26.15
C ASP A 82 -15.61 14.63 24.65
N LYS A 83 -15.52 15.89 24.27
CA LYS A 83 -16.18 16.56 23.15
C LYS A 83 -15.51 16.29 21.81
N GLY A 84 -16.35 16.12 20.79
CA GLY A 84 -15.98 16.42 19.40
C GLY A 84 -14.89 15.53 18.84
N GLU A 85 -14.95 14.23 19.11
CA GLU A 85 -14.25 13.26 18.29
C GLU A 85 -14.96 13.25 16.94
N GLU A 86 -14.32 13.78 15.89
CA GLU A 86 -14.61 13.26 14.55
C GLU A 86 -14.57 11.74 14.68
N PRO A 87 -15.66 11.02 14.37
CA PRO A 87 -15.67 9.59 14.55
C PRO A 87 -14.44 9.07 13.81
N LEU A 88 -13.48 8.51 14.55
CA LEU A 88 -12.48 7.61 13.98
C LEU A 88 -13.31 6.64 13.17
N LEU A 89 -13.37 6.86 11.86
CA LEU A 89 -14.39 6.27 11.00
C LEU A 89 -14.38 4.78 11.30
N GLU A 90 -15.45 4.29 11.92
CA GLU A 90 -15.56 2.90 12.30
C GLU A 90 -15.20 2.10 11.06
N ALA A 91 -14.08 1.35 11.14
CA ALA A 91 -13.38 0.87 9.95
C ALA A 91 -14.33 0.08 9.03
N MET A 92 -15.38 -0.54 9.59
CA MET A 92 -16.45 -1.20 8.85
C MET A 92 -17.83 -0.72 9.29
N ARG A 93 -18.78 -0.72 8.34
CA ARG A 93 -20.21 -0.51 8.63
C ARG A 93 -20.74 -1.57 9.60
N PRO A 94 -21.80 -1.27 10.38
CA PRO A 94 -22.41 -2.27 11.25
C PRO A 94 -23.01 -3.43 10.41
N PRO A 95 -22.81 -4.69 10.83
CA PRO A 95 -23.41 -5.85 10.15
C PRO A 95 -24.92 -5.89 10.33
N THR A 96 -25.62 -6.48 9.36
CA THR A 96 -27.06 -6.79 9.43
C THR A 96 -27.37 -7.69 10.64
N PRO A 97 -28.52 -7.50 11.32
CA PRO A 97 -28.84 -8.24 12.55
C PRO A 97 -28.88 -9.76 12.34
N LYS A 98 -29.32 -10.20 11.15
CA LYS A 98 -29.28 -11.61 10.74
C LYS A 98 -27.85 -12.18 10.75
N THR A 99 -26.90 -11.44 10.19
CA THR A 99 -25.49 -11.82 10.15
C THR A 99 -24.86 -11.73 11.55
N GLN A 100 -25.26 -10.74 12.37
CA GLN A 100 -24.82 -10.67 13.77
C GLN A 100 -25.27 -11.87 14.60
N HIS A 101 -26.48 -12.38 14.35
CA HIS A 101 -27.00 -13.56 15.06
C HIS A 101 -26.12 -14.80 14.84
N LEU A 102 -25.49 -14.93 13.66
CA LEU A 102 -24.58 -16.03 13.36
C LEU A 102 -23.41 -16.11 14.35
N LEU A 103 -22.95 -15.00 14.94
CA LEU A 103 -21.87 -15.05 15.95
C LEU A 103 -22.24 -15.91 17.16
N TYR A 104 -23.51 -15.92 17.53
CA TYR A 104 -24.02 -16.60 18.72
C TYR A 104 -24.57 -18.00 18.41
N GLN A 105 -24.55 -18.42 17.14
CA GLN A 105 -25.07 -19.70 16.73
C GLN A 105 -23.99 -20.79 16.80
N GLY A 106 -24.07 -21.65 17.82
CA GLY A 106 -23.19 -22.82 17.97
C GLY A 106 -21.76 -22.49 18.41
N ILE A 107 -20.84 -23.45 18.28
CA ILE A 107 -19.46 -23.35 18.77
C ILE A 107 -18.51 -23.11 17.60
N SER A 108 -17.60 -22.13 17.74
CA SER A 108 -16.64 -21.76 16.68
C SER A 108 -15.69 -22.89 16.27
N ARG A 109 -15.40 -23.84 17.18
CA ARG A 109 -14.55 -25.00 16.91
C ARG A 109 -15.15 -25.98 15.89
N GLU A 110 -16.48 -26.02 15.77
CA GLU A 110 -17.21 -26.84 14.80
C GLU A 110 -17.42 -26.13 13.46
N GLY A 111 -16.79 -24.98 13.24
CA GLY A 111 -17.00 -24.15 12.05
C GLY A 111 -18.32 -23.37 12.07
N LYS A 112 -19.01 -23.28 13.21
CA LYS A 112 -20.21 -22.46 13.40
C LYS A 112 -19.84 -21.08 13.98
N GLY A 113 -20.82 -20.28 14.34
CA GLY A 113 -20.55 -19.04 15.07
C GLY A 113 -19.80 -18.01 14.24
N ARG A 114 -18.64 -17.61 14.76
CA ARG A 114 -17.72 -16.66 14.14
C ARG A 114 -17.28 -17.06 12.73
N HIS A 115 -17.11 -18.34 12.45
CA HIS A 115 -16.67 -18.80 11.13
C HIS A 115 -17.72 -18.48 10.06
N LEU A 116 -18.99 -18.81 10.32
CA LEU A 116 -20.11 -18.49 9.42
C LEU A 116 -20.30 -16.98 9.28
N TYR A 117 -20.16 -16.23 10.37
CA TYR A 117 -20.19 -14.76 10.33
C TYR A 117 -19.14 -14.20 9.37
N LEU A 118 -17.88 -14.66 9.46
CA LEU A 118 -16.80 -14.17 8.60
C LEU A 118 -17.02 -14.58 7.14
N GLN A 119 -17.47 -15.80 6.88
CA GLN A 119 -17.81 -16.24 5.51
C GLN A 119 -18.91 -15.37 4.89
N GLU A 120 -20.02 -15.16 5.60
CA GLU A 120 -21.12 -14.33 5.10
C GLU A 120 -20.68 -12.87 4.90
N ARG A 121 -19.81 -12.37 5.78
CA ARG A 121 -19.27 -11.00 5.69
C ARG A 121 -18.26 -10.83 4.56
N GLN A 122 -17.56 -11.88 4.16
CA GLN A 122 -16.61 -11.87 3.03
C GLN A 122 -17.31 -11.88 1.67
N LEU A 123 -18.50 -12.46 1.57
CA LEU A 123 -19.28 -12.48 0.32
C LEU A 123 -19.83 -11.09 -0.06
N LYS A 124 -19.92 -10.15 0.89
CA LYS A 124 -20.38 -8.78 0.63
C LYS A 124 -19.30 -7.94 -0.04
N SER A 125 -19.70 -7.08 -0.96
CA SER A 125 -18.79 -6.15 -1.64
C SER A 125 -18.13 -5.20 -0.63
N PRO A 126 -16.89 -4.78 -0.86
CA PRO A 126 -16.19 -3.86 0.03
C PRO A 126 -16.91 -2.51 0.13
N GLU A 127 -17.57 -2.06 -0.94
CA GLU A 127 -18.33 -0.80 -1.00
C GLU A 127 -19.53 -0.75 -0.03
N GLU A 128 -20.13 -1.90 0.27
CA GLU A 128 -21.20 -2.04 1.25
C GLU A 128 -20.66 -2.22 2.67
N LYS A 129 -19.47 -2.81 2.79
CA LYS A 129 -18.87 -3.21 4.06
C LYS A 129 -18.06 -2.09 4.71
N PHE A 130 -17.38 -1.27 3.91
CA PHE A 130 -16.47 -0.23 4.35
C PHE A 130 -17.01 1.16 3.99
N HIS A 131 -16.64 2.17 4.77
CA HIS A 131 -16.84 3.56 4.37
C HIS A 131 -15.74 3.95 3.39
N TYR A 132 -16.09 4.80 2.42
CA TYR A 132 -15.09 5.36 1.52
C TYR A 132 -14.14 6.24 2.34
N PRO A 133 -12.83 5.97 2.35
CA PRO A 133 -11.90 6.85 3.03
C PRO A 133 -11.89 8.21 2.31
N VAL A 134 -11.76 9.29 3.09
CA VAL A 134 -11.50 10.61 2.51
C VAL A 134 -10.05 10.60 2.03
N LEU A 135 -9.85 10.66 0.72
CA LEU A 135 -8.52 10.64 0.11
C LEU A 135 -8.03 12.07 -0.14
N SER A 136 -6.75 12.34 0.13
CA SER A 136 -6.11 13.61 -0.22
C SER A 136 -6.03 13.86 -1.73
N SER A 137 -6.19 12.80 -2.54
CA SER A 137 -6.32 12.89 -4.00
C SER A 137 -7.63 13.54 -4.46
N TRP A 138 -8.61 13.72 -3.56
CA TRP A 138 -9.81 14.51 -3.84
C TRP A 138 -9.56 16.01 -3.76
N GLU A 139 -8.60 16.44 -2.93
CA GLU A 139 -8.15 17.83 -2.83
C GLU A 139 -7.17 18.17 -3.97
N TYR A 140 -6.26 17.24 -4.26
CA TYR A 140 -5.24 17.37 -5.30
C TYR A 140 -5.47 16.35 -6.42
N GLY A 141 -6.20 16.77 -7.46
CA GLY A 141 -6.33 15.97 -8.68
C GLY A 141 -5.01 15.89 -9.48
N TRP A 142 -4.90 14.89 -10.35
CA TRP A 142 -3.81 14.78 -11.33
C TRP A 142 -4.00 15.77 -12.49
N ARG A 143 -4.00 17.07 -12.20
CA ARG A 143 -3.80 18.07 -13.25
C ARG A 143 -2.31 18.31 -13.38
N LEU A 144 -1.62 17.38 -14.07
CA LEU A 144 -0.37 17.73 -14.74
C LEU A 144 -0.75 18.78 -15.77
N GLY A 145 -0.65 20.05 -15.39
CA GLY A 145 -0.89 21.18 -16.26
C GLY A 145 -0.08 21.01 -17.54
N LYS A 146 -0.61 21.52 -18.66
CA LYS A 146 0.04 21.44 -19.99
C LYS A 146 1.52 21.85 -19.96
N GLU A 147 1.94 22.62 -18.96
CA GLU A 147 3.31 23.03 -18.66
C GLU A 147 4.30 21.84 -18.56
N VAL A 148 3.93 20.70 -17.94
CA VAL A 148 4.84 19.55 -17.79
C VAL A 148 4.99 18.74 -19.10
N LEU A 149 4.02 18.84 -20.01
CA LEU A 149 4.07 18.21 -21.34
C LEU A 149 4.91 19.04 -22.32
N CYS A 150 4.87 20.37 -22.23
CA CYS A 150 5.67 21.26 -23.08
C CYS A 150 7.19 21.11 -22.85
N GLU A 151 7.62 20.84 -21.62
CA GLU A 151 9.05 20.57 -21.33
C GLU A 151 9.53 19.26 -21.97
N LEU A 152 8.68 18.24 -22.05
CA LEU A 152 9.06 16.97 -22.67
C LEU A 152 9.12 17.06 -24.20
N GLU A 153 8.22 17.81 -24.84
CA GLU A 153 8.27 18.04 -26.29
C GLU A 153 9.48 18.89 -26.70
N SER A 154 9.82 19.91 -25.92
CA SER A 154 11.00 20.76 -26.19
C SER A 154 12.32 20.01 -26.03
N VAL A 155 12.45 19.12 -25.04
CA VAL A 155 13.63 18.25 -24.89
C VAL A 155 13.73 17.19 -25.99
N PHE A 156 12.59 16.69 -26.50
CA PHE A 156 12.56 15.73 -27.60
C PHE A 156 12.93 16.36 -28.95
N LEU A 157 12.48 17.60 -29.20
CA LEU A 157 12.81 18.35 -30.43
C LEU A 157 14.27 18.83 -30.43
N SER A 158 14.84 19.16 -29.27
CA SER A 158 16.25 19.58 -29.17
C SER A 158 17.27 18.44 -29.36
N ASN A 159 16.89 17.17 -29.16
CA ASN A 159 17.77 16.00 -29.34
C ASN A 159 17.70 15.39 -30.77
N ARG A 160 16.96 16.01 -31.68
CA ARG A 160 16.78 15.55 -33.07
C ARG A 160 17.46 16.43 -34.11
N SER A 161 18.28 17.41 -33.69
CA SER A 161 19.10 18.26 -34.55
C SER A 161 20.58 17.92 -34.43
#